data_AF-A0A382X0Y8-F1
#
_entry.id   AF-A0A382X0Y8-F1
#
_cell.length_a   1.000
_cell.length_b   1.000
_cell.length_c   1.000
_cell.angle_alpha   90.00
_cell.angle_beta   90.00
_cell.angle_gamma   90.00
#
_symmetry.space_group_name_H-M   'P 1'
#
loop_
_entity.id
_entity.type
_entity.pdbx_description
1 polymer ?
#
loop_
_entity_poly.entity_id
_entity_poly.type
_entity_poly.pdbx_seq_one_letter_code
_entity_poly.pdbx_strand_id
1 'polypeptide(L)'
;MAKSGFVVGGIVGATAIILLFTFILIPSQEIGTPDLITSNGHDATTLGDVLSSSKSNLTLVELFEKSEESVVKIKVERIGSATDTGGVGSGFVYDNLGHIITNAHVVDGANKTTVTFLDGSQYSAEIIGEDRFTDIAVIKVSEKPRLLHPLQMGDSSLLQVGEQ
;
A
#
# COMPACT_ATOMS: atom_id res chain seq x y z
N MET A 1 61.25 65.48 23.94
CA MET A 1 60.32 65.14 25.04
C MET A 1 59.34 64.10 24.53
N ALA A 2 58.92 63.18 25.38
CA ALA A 2 58.63 61.77 25.06
C ALA A 2 57.26 61.44 24.42
N LYS A 3 57.31 60.42 23.56
CA LYS A 3 56.36 59.32 23.26
C LYS A 3 54.90 59.44 23.74
N SER A 4 53.96 59.39 22.79
CA SER A 4 52.62 58.80 22.98
C SER A 4 52.20 58.03 21.72
N GLY A 5 52.63 56.78 21.63
CA GLY A 5 52.20 55.84 20.59
C GLY A 5 50.95 55.09 21.03
N PHE A 6 49.85 55.34 20.31
CA PHE A 6 48.79 54.39 19.95
C PHE A 6 48.41 53.28 20.96
N VAL A 7 47.35 53.53 21.75
CA VAL A 7 46.56 52.49 22.46
C VAL A 7 45.26 52.23 21.70
N VAL A 8 45.35 52.00 20.38
CA VAL A 8 44.15 51.75 19.53
C VAL A 8 44.06 50.27 19.09
N GLY A 9 45.15 49.50 19.18
CA GLY A 9 45.17 48.10 18.76
C GLY A 9 44.43 47.13 19.69
N GLY A 10 44.44 47.36 21.00
CA GLY A 10 43.85 46.44 21.98
C GLY A 10 42.32 46.43 22.01
N ILE A 11 41.68 47.60 21.85
CA ILE A 11 40.22 47.72 21.90
C ILE A 11 39.60 47.17 20.61
N VAL A 12 40.19 47.46 19.44
CA VAL A 12 39.70 46.97 18.14
C VAL A 12 39.90 45.45 18.02
N GLY A 13 41.00 44.92 18.55
CA GLY A 13 41.23 43.47 18.61
C GLY A 13 40.23 42.75 19.50
N ALA A 14 39.92 43.28 20.69
CA ALA A 14 38.97 42.69 21.62
C ALA A 14 37.52 42.71 21.07
N THR A 15 37.09 43.81 20.43
CA THR A 15 35.74 43.89 19.83
C THR A 15 35.59 42.95 18.63
N ALA A 16 36.63 42.80 17.81
CA ALA A 16 36.63 41.86 16.68
C ALA A 16 36.54 40.40 17.15
N ILE A 17 37.26 40.04 18.22
CA ILE A 17 37.21 38.68 18.78
C ILE A 17 35.86 38.39 19.43
N ILE A 18 35.28 39.36 20.17
CA ILE A 18 33.95 39.21 20.77
C ILE A 18 32.89 39.05 19.68
N LEU A 19 32.92 39.87 18.63
CA LEU A 19 31.98 39.73 17.50
C LEU A 19 32.13 38.39 16.77
N LEU A 20 33.37 37.92 16.58
CA LEU A 20 33.63 36.63 15.96
C LEU A 20 33.13 35.46 16.83
N PHE A 21 33.31 35.55 18.16
CA PHE A 21 32.81 34.54 19.09
C PHE A 21 31.28 34.55 19.19
N THR A 22 30.63 35.72 19.15
CA THR A 22 29.16 35.79 19.14
C THR A 22 28.56 35.21 17.87
N PHE A 23 29.28 35.22 16.74
CA PHE A 23 28.79 34.63 15.50
C PHE A 23 28.94 33.10 15.45
N ILE A 24 29.90 32.54 16.19
CA ILE A 24 30.17 31.09 16.20
C ILE A 24 29.31 30.34 17.23
N LEU A 25 28.91 31.00 18.33
CA LEU A 25 28.18 30.36 19.43
C LEU A 25 26.65 30.55 19.42
N ILE A 26 26.09 31.33 18.50
CA ILE A 26 24.63 31.39 18.33
C ILE A 26 24.24 30.19 17.44
N PRO A 27 23.50 29.19 17.95
CA PRO A 27 22.94 28.16 17.10
C PRO A 27 22.04 28.85 16.08
N SER A 28 22.23 28.54 14.80
CA SER A 28 21.40 29.03 13.71
C SER A 28 19.93 28.86 14.11
N GLN A 29 19.23 29.97 14.35
CA GLN A 29 17.80 29.91 14.55
C GLN A 29 17.22 29.55 13.18
N GLU A 30 16.82 28.29 13.01
CA GLU A 30 15.96 27.82 11.94
C GLU A 30 14.70 28.70 11.98
N ILE A 31 14.66 29.74 11.13
CA ILE A 31 13.45 30.48 10.87
C ILE A 31 12.58 29.51 10.07
N GLY A 32 11.75 28.76 10.78
CA GLY A 32 10.75 27.89 10.18
C GLY A 32 9.94 28.72 9.19
N THR A 33 10.05 28.39 7.90
CA THR A 33 9.17 28.94 6.89
C THR A 33 7.73 28.65 7.32
N PRO A 34 6.79 29.60 7.20
CA PRO A 34 5.41 29.31 7.53
C PRO A 34 4.93 28.17 6.64
N ASP A 35 4.45 27.10 7.26
CA ASP A 35 3.83 25.99 6.55
C ASP A 35 2.61 26.51 5.78
N LEU A 36 2.66 26.36 4.45
CA LEU A 36 1.51 26.59 3.58
C LEU A 36 0.54 25.43 3.76
N ILE A 37 -0.44 25.64 4.65
CA ILE A 37 -1.54 24.69 4.86
C ILE A 37 -2.56 24.92 3.74
N THR A 38 -2.72 23.93 2.86
CA THR A 38 -3.90 23.84 1.99
C THR A 38 -4.87 22.84 2.62
N SER A 39 -6.12 23.27 2.85
CA SER A 39 -7.19 22.40 3.36
C SER A 39 -8.23 22.23 2.27
N ASN A 40 -8.44 20.99 1.84
CA ASN A 40 -9.55 20.58 0.97
C ASN A 40 -10.76 20.08 1.77
N GLY A 41 -10.85 20.44 3.06
CA GLY A 41 -12.02 20.19 3.91
C GLY A 41 -12.04 18.82 4.61
N HIS A 42 -11.06 17.95 4.38
CA HIS A 42 -11.00 16.65 5.04
C HIS A 42 -9.72 16.41 5.86
N ASP A 43 -8.59 17.05 5.53
CA ASP A 43 -7.41 17.14 6.40
C ASP A 43 -6.53 18.35 6.00
N ALA A 44 -5.67 18.79 6.92
CA ALA A 44 -4.65 19.82 6.66
C ALA A 44 -3.35 19.13 6.26
N THR A 45 -2.91 19.28 5.00
CA THR A 45 -1.67 18.66 4.51
C THR A 45 -0.58 19.72 4.34
N THR A 46 0.61 19.43 4.88
CA THR A 46 1.78 20.30 4.82
C THR A 46 2.58 20.01 3.55
N LEU A 47 3.16 21.02 2.89
CA LEU A 47 3.87 20.83 1.60
C LEU A 47 5.07 19.85 1.70
N GLY A 48 5.61 19.65 2.91
CA GLY A 48 6.62 18.63 3.21
C GLY A 48 6.12 17.17 3.12
N ASP A 49 4.83 16.92 3.36
CA ASP A 49 4.22 15.58 3.23
C ASP A 49 4.10 15.14 1.76
N VAL A 50 4.04 16.09 0.84
CA VAL A 50 3.88 15.83 -0.60
C VAL A 50 5.15 15.24 -1.22
N LEU A 51 6.32 15.48 -0.62
CA LEU A 51 7.61 14.97 -1.10
C LEU A 51 7.99 13.59 -0.50
N SER A 52 7.35 13.17 0.60
CA SER A 52 7.48 11.81 1.16
C SER A 52 6.39 10.84 0.65
N SER A 53 5.42 11.32 -0.13
CA SER A 53 4.30 10.52 -0.69
C SER A 53 4.66 9.75 -1.97
N SER A 54 5.86 9.16 -2.06
CA SER A 54 6.11 8.08 -3.03
C SER A 54 5.66 6.71 -2.51
N LYS A 55 5.08 6.65 -1.31
CA LYS A 55 4.33 5.53 -0.77
C LYS A 55 2.87 5.97 -0.73
N SER A 56 2.09 5.67 -1.77
CA SER A 56 0.67 6.03 -1.82
C SER A 56 -0.07 5.24 -0.73
N ASN A 57 -0.25 5.83 0.45
CA ASN A 57 -1.12 5.28 1.47
C ASN A 57 -2.56 5.47 0.98
N LEU A 58 -3.11 4.45 0.31
CA LEU A 58 -4.51 4.44 -0.07
C LEU A 58 -5.37 4.48 1.19
N THR A 59 -6.44 5.26 1.15
CA THR A 59 -7.51 5.12 2.15
C THR A 59 -8.17 3.75 2.02
N LEU A 60 -8.87 3.28 3.08
CA LEU A 60 -9.62 2.01 3.02
C LEU A 60 -10.68 2.01 1.90
N VAL A 61 -11.25 3.18 1.61
CA VAL A 61 -12.23 3.35 0.54
C VAL A 61 -11.57 3.16 -0.81
N GLU A 62 -10.46 3.85 -1.08
CA GLU A 62 -9.72 3.71 -2.35
C GLU A 62 -9.16 2.29 -2.53
N LEU A 63 -8.72 1.65 -1.45
CA LEU A 63 -8.26 0.26 -1.49
C LEU A 63 -9.41 -0.69 -1.87
N PHE A 64 -10.59 -0.48 -1.29
CA PHE A 64 -11.78 -1.25 -1.62
C PHE A 64 -12.19 -1.04 -3.08
N GLU A 65 -12.33 0.22 -3.53
CA GLU A 65 -12.67 0.56 -4.92
C GLU A 65 -11.67 -0.04 -5.92
N LYS A 66 -10.38 -0.09 -5.56
CA LYS A 66 -9.34 -0.67 -6.42
C LYS A 66 -9.36 -2.20 -6.46
N SER A 67 -9.92 -2.86 -5.45
CA SER A 67 -9.85 -4.33 -5.28
C SER A 67 -11.17 -5.06 -5.51
N GLU A 68 -12.31 -4.39 -5.38
CA GLU A 68 -13.63 -5.03 -5.38
C GLU A 68 -13.94 -5.80 -6.66
N GLU A 69 -13.58 -5.25 -7.83
CA GLU A 69 -13.81 -5.89 -9.13
C GLU A 69 -12.90 -7.12 -9.36
N SER A 70 -11.81 -7.24 -8.58
CA SER A 70 -10.89 -8.37 -8.65
C SER A 70 -11.33 -9.55 -7.79
N VAL A 71 -12.19 -9.33 -6.79
CA VAL A 71 -12.63 -10.36 -5.84
C VAL A 71 -13.87 -11.07 -6.38
N VAL A 72 -13.88 -12.40 -6.26
CA VAL A 72 -14.96 -13.25 -6.76
C VAL A 72 -15.48 -14.19 -5.68
N LYS A 73 -16.77 -14.54 -5.77
CA LYS A 73 -17.36 -15.61 -4.96
C LYS A 73 -17.18 -16.95 -5.69
N ILE A 74 -16.79 -17.97 -4.96
CA ILE A 74 -16.63 -19.33 -5.46
C ILE A 74 -17.65 -20.23 -4.77
N LYS A 75 -18.46 -20.92 -5.55
CA LYS A 75 -19.39 -21.94 -5.07
C LYS A 75 -18.98 -23.28 -5.66
N VAL A 76 -18.91 -24.31 -4.82
CA VAL A 76 -18.63 -25.67 -5.24
C VAL A 76 -19.77 -26.61 -4.89
N GLU A 77 -20.01 -27.61 -5.74
CA GLU A 77 -21.00 -28.67 -5.54
C GLU A 77 -20.28 -30.02 -5.48
N ARG A 78 -20.71 -30.91 -4.58
CA ARG A 78 -20.11 -32.24 -4.35
C ARG A 78 -21.18 -33.32 -4.48
N ILE A 79 -21.02 -34.21 -5.45
CA ILE A 79 -21.93 -35.32 -5.70
C ILE A 79 -21.62 -36.44 -4.71
N GLY A 80 -22.61 -36.81 -3.89
CA GLY A 80 -22.50 -37.94 -2.94
C GLY A 80 -22.92 -37.63 -1.50
N SER A 81 -23.18 -36.36 -1.17
CA SER A 81 -23.80 -35.99 0.10
C SER A 81 -25.32 -35.93 -0.07
N ALA A 82 -26.07 -36.75 0.67
CA ALA A 82 -27.54 -36.83 0.60
C ALA A 82 -28.26 -35.50 0.93
N THR A 83 -27.51 -34.55 1.47
CA THR A 83 -27.79 -33.12 1.49
C THR A 83 -26.76 -32.45 0.59
N ASP A 84 -27.20 -31.74 -0.45
CA ASP A 84 -26.35 -30.95 -1.36
C ASP A 84 -25.60 -29.86 -0.58
N THR A 85 -24.54 -30.27 0.11
CA THR A 85 -23.72 -29.44 0.99
C THR A 85 -22.55 -28.94 0.16
N GLY A 86 -22.89 -28.02 -0.74
CA GLY A 86 -21.90 -27.25 -1.46
C GLY A 86 -21.02 -26.42 -0.53
N GLY A 87 -19.82 -26.10 -0.97
CA GLY A 87 -18.91 -25.17 -0.31
C GLY A 87 -19.04 -23.77 -0.90
N VAL A 88 -18.79 -22.75 -0.08
CA VAL A 88 -18.71 -21.36 -0.54
C VAL A 88 -17.41 -20.76 -0.01
N GLY A 89 -16.71 -20.05 -0.87
CA GLY A 89 -15.50 -19.31 -0.52
C GLY A 89 -15.33 -18.10 -1.44
N SER A 90 -14.15 -17.51 -1.38
CA SER A 90 -13.76 -16.39 -2.20
C SER A 90 -12.48 -16.70 -2.96
N GLY A 91 -12.21 -15.91 -3.99
CA GLY A 91 -10.91 -15.86 -4.65
C GLY A 91 -10.69 -14.49 -5.26
N PHE A 92 -9.56 -14.33 -5.93
CA PHE A 92 -9.29 -13.12 -6.70
C PHE A 92 -8.74 -13.45 -8.08
N VAL A 93 -9.05 -12.61 -9.05
CA VAL A 93 -8.55 -12.71 -10.42
C VAL A 93 -7.05 -12.45 -10.42
N TYR A 94 -6.29 -13.41 -10.92
CA TYR A 94 -4.84 -13.35 -10.99
C TYR A 94 -4.35 -12.75 -12.32
N ASP A 95 -5.02 -13.05 -13.43
CA ASP A 95 -4.63 -12.57 -14.74
C ASP A 95 -5.79 -12.40 -15.73
N ASN A 96 -5.48 -11.80 -16.88
CA ASN A 96 -6.42 -11.58 -18.00
C ASN A 96 -6.74 -12.85 -18.80
N LEU A 97 -6.18 -14.00 -18.42
CA LEU A 97 -6.49 -15.30 -19.00
C LEU A 97 -7.60 -16.00 -18.22
N GLY A 98 -8.09 -15.40 -17.12
CA GLY A 98 -9.19 -15.94 -16.32
C GLY A 98 -8.73 -16.92 -15.24
N HIS A 99 -7.45 -16.88 -14.85
CA HIS A 99 -7.00 -17.62 -13.67
C HIS A 99 -7.41 -16.89 -12.40
N ILE A 100 -7.86 -17.64 -11.41
CA ILE A 100 -8.30 -17.16 -10.10
C ILE A 100 -7.55 -17.96 -9.04
N ILE A 101 -7.01 -17.25 -8.06
CA ILE A 101 -6.39 -17.85 -6.88
C ILE A 101 -7.44 -17.94 -5.77
N THR A 102 -7.48 -19.09 -5.10
CA THR A 102 -8.32 -19.37 -3.93
C THR A 102 -7.59 -20.34 -3.00
N ASN A 103 -8.27 -20.79 -1.94
CA ASN A 103 -7.74 -21.82 -1.06
C ASN A 103 -8.01 -23.23 -1.61
N ALA A 104 -7.09 -24.15 -1.36
CA ALA A 104 -7.26 -25.55 -1.75
C ALA A 104 -8.48 -26.16 -1.05
N HIS A 105 -8.70 -25.87 0.23
CA HIS A 105 -9.86 -26.38 0.98
C HIS A 105 -11.22 -25.93 0.41
N VAL A 106 -11.27 -24.81 -0.35
CA VAL A 106 -12.52 -24.33 -0.97
C VAL A 106 -12.92 -25.23 -2.14
N VAL A 107 -11.94 -25.74 -2.90
CA VAL A 107 -12.17 -26.46 -4.16
C VAL A 107 -11.86 -27.95 -4.10
N ASP A 108 -11.16 -28.41 -3.05
CA ASP A 108 -10.86 -29.82 -2.79
C ASP A 108 -12.10 -30.64 -3.06
N GLY A 109 -12.07 -31.71 -3.88
CA GLY A 109 -13.18 -32.65 -4.09
C GLY A 109 -14.48 -32.05 -4.61
N ALA A 110 -14.43 -30.84 -5.19
CA ALA A 110 -15.54 -30.26 -5.93
C ALA A 110 -15.78 -31.04 -7.24
N ASN A 111 -17.04 -31.35 -7.55
CA ASN A 111 -17.42 -31.88 -8.85
C ASN A 111 -17.75 -30.77 -9.85
N LYS A 112 -18.22 -29.64 -9.34
CA LYS A 112 -18.56 -28.46 -10.14
C LYS A 112 -18.18 -27.22 -9.35
N THR A 113 -17.56 -26.27 -10.04
CA THR A 113 -17.12 -24.99 -9.48
C THR A 113 -17.76 -23.86 -10.29
N THR A 114 -18.43 -22.94 -9.60
CA THR A 114 -19.04 -21.75 -10.19
C THR A 114 -18.44 -20.51 -9.56
N VAL A 115 -17.93 -19.61 -10.41
CA VAL A 115 -17.38 -18.32 -10.03
C VAL A 115 -18.45 -17.25 -10.29
N THR A 116 -18.71 -16.39 -9.32
CA THR A 116 -19.57 -15.20 -9.47
C THR A 116 -18.73 -13.94 -9.31
N PHE A 117 -18.76 -13.06 -10.31
CA PHE A 117 -18.08 -11.76 -10.29
C PHE A 117 -18.95 -10.69 -9.62
N LEU A 118 -18.37 -9.52 -9.36
CA LEU A 118 -19.03 -8.39 -8.70
C LEU A 118 -20.30 -7.93 -9.44
N ASP A 119 -20.28 -7.96 -10.78
CA ASP A 119 -21.42 -7.62 -11.64
C ASP A 119 -22.55 -8.66 -11.63
N GLY A 120 -22.38 -9.77 -10.90
CA GLY A 120 -23.33 -10.87 -10.79
C GLY A 120 -23.21 -11.91 -11.92
N SER A 121 -22.32 -11.72 -12.88
CA SER A 121 -22.04 -12.71 -13.92
C SER A 121 -21.45 -13.99 -13.31
N GLN A 122 -21.85 -15.14 -13.87
CA GLN A 122 -21.49 -16.45 -13.35
C GLN A 122 -20.87 -17.31 -14.44
N TYR A 123 -19.78 -17.98 -14.09
CA TYR A 123 -19.03 -18.82 -15.00
C TYR A 123 -18.67 -20.15 -14.34
N SER A 124 -18.73 -21.23 -15.12
CA SER A 124 -18.11 -22.50 -14.71
C SER A 124 -16.60 -22.32 -14.69
N ALA A 125 -15.93 -23.00 -13.75
CA ALA A 125 -14.49 -23.00 -13.64
C ALA A 125 -13.94 -24.42 -13.51
N GLU A 126 -12.76 -24.61 -14.09
CA GLU A 126 -11.97 -25.83 -13.99
C GLU A 126 -10.85 -25.63 -12.97
N ILE A 127 -10.55 -26.68 -12.21
CA ILE A 127 -9.41 -26.68 -11.29
C ILE A 127 -8.15 -26.96 -12.12
N ILE A 128 -7.23 -25.99 -12.15
CA ILE A 128 -5.95 -26.12 -12.87
C ILE A 128 -4.92 -26.84 -11.99
N GLY A 129 -4.95 -26.57 -10.68
CA GLY A 129 -4.13 -27.26 -9.70
C GLY A 129 -4.42 -26.80 -8.28
N GLU A 130 -4.09 -27.65 -7.32
CA GLU A 130 -4.18 -27.36 -5.88
C GLU A 130 -2.92 -27.87 -5.18
N ASP A 131 -2.48 -27.13 -4.16
CA ASP A 131 -1.50 -27.56 -3.18
C ASP A 131 -2.14 -27.54 -1.79
N ARG A 132 -2.41 -28.73 -1.26
CA ARG A 132 -3.04 -28.90 0.05
C ARG A 132 -2.12 -28.55 1.21
N PHE A 133 -0.80 -28.54 1.00
CA PHE A 133 0.16 -28.22 2.07
C PHE A 133 0.21 -26.72 2.35
N THR A 134 0.15 -25.89 1.31
CA THR A 134 0.09 -24.43 1.42
C THR A 134 -1.33 -23.87 1.42
N ASP A 135 -2.33 -24.73 1.20
CA ASP A 135 -3.75 -24.39 1.09
C ASP A 135 -4.04 -23.37 -0.01
N ILE A 136 -3.42 -23.55 -1.19
CA ILE A 136 -3.60 -22.69 -2.37
C ILE A 136 -4.12 -23.52 -3.54
N ALA A 137 -5.06 -22.95 -4.31
CA ALA A 137 -5.50 -23.50 -5.57
C ALA A 137 -5.62 -22.44 -6.66
N VAL A 138 -5.43 -22.88 -7.90
CA VAL A 138 -5.67 -22.09 -9.10
C VAL A 138 -6.83 -22.72 -9.86
N ILE A 139 -7.86 -21.93 -10.12
CA ILE A 139 -8.97 -22.31 -10.99
C ILE A 139 -9.00 -21.40 -12.23
N LYS A 140 -9.64 -21.84 -13.30
CA LYS A 140 -9.79 -21.08 -14.54
C LYS A 140 -11.24 -21.09 -14.99
N VAL A 141 -11.79 -19.90 -15.25
CA VAL A 141 -13.12 -19.80 -15.85
C VAL A 141 -13.11 -20.27 -17.31
N SER A 142 -14.08 -21.10 -17.69
CA SER A 142 -14.11 -21.77 -19.00
C SER A 142 -14.43 -20.82 -20.16
N GLU A 143 -15.24 -19.79 -19.91
CA GLU A 143 -15.53 -18.72 -20.87
C GLU A 143 -14.77 -17.47 -20.46
N LYS A 144 -14.25 -16.71 -21.45
CA LYS A 144 -13.56 -15.46 -21.17
C LYS A 144 -14.60 -14.43 -20.69
N PRO A 145 -14.54 -13.97 -19.42
CA PRO A 145 -15.43 -12.93 -18.97
C PRO A 145 -15.21 -11.67 -19.81
N ARG A 146 -16.27 -10.88 -20.01
CA ARG A 146 -16.20 -9.69 -20.87
C ARG A 146 -15.10 -8.73 -20.44
N LEU A 147 -14.91 -8.60 -19.15
CA LEU A 147 -13.87 -7.81 -18.54
C LEU A 147 -13.37 -8.55 -17.30
N LEU A 148 -12.04 -8.59 -17.16
CA LEU A 148 -11.36 -9.13 -15.99
C LEU A 148 -10.56 -7.99 -15.38
N HIS A 149 -10.52 -7.96 -14.05
CA HIS A 149 -9.76 -6.99 -13.28
C HIS A 149 -8.77 -7.77 -12.43
N PRO A 150 -7.56 -8.07 -12.94
CA PRO A 150 -6.56 -8.76 -12.14
C PRO A 150 -6.07 -7.91 -10.98
N LEU A 151 -5.96 -8.52 -9.80
CA LEU A 151 -5.42 -7.85 -8.64
C LEU A 151 -3.91 -7.65 -8.80
N GLN A 152 -3.44 -6.44 -8.49
CA GLN A 152 -2.01 -6.15 -8.51
C GLN A 152 -1.31 -6.85 -7.34
N MET A 153 -0.34 -7.71 -7.65
CA MET A 153 0.43 -8.43 -6.63
C MET A 153 1.47 -7.51 -5.98
N GLY A 154 1.54 -7.54 -4.65
CA GLY A 154 2.59 -6.91 -3.86
C GLY A 154 3.79 -7.84 -3.63
N ASP A 155 4.89 -7.26 -3.16
CA ASP A 155 6.06 -8.01 -2.70
C ASP A 155 5.97 -8.24 -1.19
N SER A 156 5.71 -9.49 -0.79
CA SER A 156 5.55 -9.86 0.61
C SER A 156 6.83 -9.78 1.42
N SER A 157 8.01 -9.75 0.77
CA SER A 157 9.31 -9.63 1.47
C SER A 157 9.54 -8.25 2.07
N LEU A 158 8.79 -7.24 1.62
CA LEU A 158 8.87 -5.86 2.07
C LEU A 158 7.92 -5.55 3.24
N LEU A 159 7.04 -6.49 3.60
CA LEU A 159 6.04 -6.29 4.64
C LEU A 159 6.69 -6.16 6.02
N GLN A 160 6.16 -5.25 6.82
CA GLN A 160 6.60 -5.02 8.20
C GLN A 160 5.54 -5.47 9.21
N VAL A 161 6.00 -5.92 10.38
CA VAL A 161 5.08 -6.30 11.48
C VAL A 161 4.32 -5.06 11.93
N GLY A 162 2.98 -5.13 11.87
CA GLY A 162 2.08 -4.03 12.22
C GLY A 162 1.62 -3.18 11.03
N GLU A 163 2.07 -3.46 9.82
CA GLU A 163 1.51 -2.89 8.58
C GLU A 163 0.06 -3.38 8.37
N GLN A 164 -0.80 -2.53 7.81
CA GLN A 164 -2.22 -2.77 7.53
C GLN A 164 -2.50 -2.63 6.04
#